data_AF-A0A1Z8SJN7-F1
#
_entry.id   AF-A0A1Z8SJN7-F1
#
_cell.length_a   1.000
_cell.length_b   1.000
_cell.length_c   1.000
_cell.angle_alpha   90.00
_cell.angle_beta   90.00
_cell.angle_gamma   90.00
#
_symmetry.space_group_name_H-M   'P 1'
#
loop_
_entity.id
_entity.type
_entity.pdbx_description
1 polymer ?
#
loop_
_entity_poly.entity_id
_entity_poly.type
_entity_poly.pdbx_seq_one_letter_code
_entity_poly.pdbx_strand_id
1 'polypeptide(L)'
;MAKSNSDHFSITGPNKAGPDIFILLLFLLPIIIGCQGSAPKVSDGGGLWPGLLAENPVTRTQTIHMLQQSGDRSQAPLLFPFLNDRDRWVRYNARVAILILAGPHRENAPAYNYLSERSLLKKAPKEHRDWWEETFPGSTG
;
A
#
# COMPACT_ATOMS: atom_id res chain seq x y z
N MET A 1 -82.09 1.49 48.95
CA MET A 1 -82.95 0.93 47.89
C MET A 1 -82.14 1.00 46.60
N ALA A 2 -81.92 -0.14 45.94
CA ALA A 2 -81.27 -0.29 44.63
C ALA A 2 -82.00 0.55 43.55
N LYS A 3 -81.51 0.86 42.34
CA LYS A 3 -80.65 0.20 41.32
C LYS A 3 -80.53 1.27 40.20
N SER A 4 -79.47 1.42 39.39
CA SER A 4 -79.33 0.75 38.09
C SER A 4 -78.47 1.62 37.14
N ASN A 5 -77.46 1.01 36.50
CA ASN A 5 -76.99 1.10 35.10
C ASN A 5 -77.18 2.38 34.26
N SER A 6 -76.36 2.74 33.27
CA SER A 6 -75.09 2.25 32.69
C SER A 6 -74.72 3.24 31.57
N ASP A 7 -73.52 3.09 31.01
CA ASP A 7 -73.13 3.53 29.66
C ASP A 7 -72.56 4.97 29.50
N HIS A 8 -71.22 5.07 29.48
CA HIS A 8 -70.54 5.35 28.22
C HIS A 8 -69.03 5.04 28.34
N PHE A 9 -68.62 4.01 27.60
CA PHE A 9 -67.24 3.63 27.37
C PHE A 9 -66.70 4.51 26.23
N SER A 10 -65.64 5.27 26.48
CA SER A 10 -64.84 5.90 25.43
C SER A 10 -63.40 5.39 25.54
N ILE A 11 -63.04 4.52 24.59
CA ILE A 11 -61.68 4.11 24.30
C ILE A 11 -60.99 5.28 23.58
N THR A 12 -59.84 5.75 24.07
CA THR A 12 -58.58 5.88 23.28
C THR A 12 -57.43 6.40 24.15
N GLY A 13 -56.58 5.47 24.59
CA GLY A 13 -55.22 5.68 25.09
C GLY A 13 -54.63 4.28 25.27
N PRO A 14 -53.48 3.93 24.66
CA PRO A 14 -52.22 4.62 24.89
C PRO A 14 -51.51 5.09 23.61
N ASN A 15 -50.80 6.21 23.74
CA ASN A 15 -49.90 6.72 22.72
C ASN A 15 -48.76 5.70 22.48
N LYS A 16 -48.76 5.19 21.25
CA LYS A 16 -47.64 4.73 20.43
C LYS A 16 -46.34 4.37 21.16
N ALA A 17 -46.03 3.07 21.10
CA ALA A 17 -44.67 2.55 21.10
C ALA A 17 -43.79 3.39 20.17
N GLY A 18 -42.83 4.12 20.74
CA GLY A 18 -41.67 4.62 20.01
C GLY A 18 -40.60 3.53 20.05
N PRO A 19 -39.93 3.21 18.94
CA PRO A 19 -38.78 2.32 19.00
C PRO A 19 -37.70 2.99 19.87
N ASP A 20 -37.22 2.24 20.85
CA ASP A 20 -36.18 2.62 21.78
C ASP A 20 -35.01 3.27 21.04
N ILE A 21 -34.84 4.59 21.22
CA ILE A 21 -33.70 5.37 20.73
C ILE A 21 -32.37 4.79 21.23
N PHE A 22 -32.41 3.98 22.30
CA PHE A 22 -31.29 3.20 22.82
C PHE A 22 -30.83 2.05 21.91
N ILE A 23 -31.68 1.51 21.03
CA ILE A 23 -31.29 0.44 20.09
C ILE A 23 -30.59 1.02 18.86
N LEU A 24 -30.85 2.28 18.51
CA LEU A 24 -30.21 2.93 17.36
C LEU A 24 -28.76 3.38 17.61
N LEU A 25 -28.36 3.54 18.88
CA LEU A 25 -27.00 3.94 19.27
C LEU A 25 -25.99 2.79 19.28
N LEU A 26 -26.46 1.54 19.24
CA LEU A 26 -25.61 0.34 19.17
C LEU A 26 -25.10 0.03 17.75
N PHE A 27 -25.58 0.74 16.73
CA PHE A 27 -25.13 0.60 15.33
C PHE A 27 -24.08 1.64 14.88
N LEU A 28 -23.60 2.50 15.79
CA LEU A 28 -22.53 3.49 15.53
C LEU A 28 -21.15 3.00 15.96
N LEU A 29 -20.84 1.71 15.77
CA LEU A 29 -19.48 1.19 15.89
C LEU A 29 -19.04 0.51 14.59
N PRO A 30 -18.65 1.28 13.55
CA PRO A 30 -17.70 0.75 12.59
C PRO A 30 -16.31 0.84 13.22
N ILE A 31 -15.97 -0.21 13.98
CA ILE A 31 -14.71 -0.95 13.83
C ILE A 31 -13.49 -0.07 13.46
N ILE A 32 -12.85 0.53 14.46
CA ILE A 32 -11.43 0.95 14.35
C ILE A 32 -10.55 -0.30 14.56
N ILE A 33 -10.73 -1.32 13.73
CA ILE A 33 -9.83 -2.48 13.69
C ILE A 33 -9.18 -2.48 12.31
N GLY A 34 -7.88 -2.22 12.31
CA GLY A 34 -7.00 -2.70 11.25
C GLY A 34 -6.40 -1.64 10.34
N CYS A 35 -5.50 -0.82 10.88
CA CYS A 35 -4.28 -0.48 10.15
C CYS A 35 -3.08 -1.11 10.87
N GLN A 36 -3.18 -2.37 11.29
CA GLN A 36 -1.97 -3.18 11.42
C GLN A 36 -1.62 -3.63 10.00
N GLY A 37 -1.05 -2.70 9.22
CA GLY A 37 -0.27 -3.11 8.06
C GLY A 37 0.80 -4.03 8.62
N SER A 38 0.65 -5.34 8.40
CA SER A 38 1.66 -6.33 8.75
C SER A 38 3.00 -5.77 8.31
N ALA A 39 3.94 -5.67 9.24
CA ALA A 39 5.29 -5.19 8.94
C ALA A 39 5.77 -5.89 7.66
N PRO A 40 6.32 -5.15 6.68
CA PRO A 40 6.73 -5.75 5.43
C PRO A 40 7.67 -6.91 5.74
N LYS A 41 7.35 -8.10 5.22
CA LYS A 41 8.19 -9.29 5.41
C LYS A 41 9.57 -8.98 4.83
N VAL A 42 10.57 -8.91 5.72
CA VAL A 42 11.97 -8.87 5.34
C VAL A 42 12.27 -10.17 4.59
N SER A 43 13.05 -10.10 3.50
CA SER A 43 13.53 -11.30 2.80
C SER A 43 14.19 -12.24 3.81
N ASP A 44 13.90 -13.54 3.71
CA ASP A 44 14.46 -14.60 4.56
C ASP A 44 15.92 -14.95 4.21
N GLY A 45 16.60 -14.09 3.45
CA GLY A 45 17.92 -14.35 2.89
C GLY A 45 17.89 -15.19 1.61
N GLY A 46 16.72 -15.72 1.21
CA GLY A 46 16.53 -16.48 -0.04
C GLY A 46 16.30 -15.62 -1.28
N GLY A 47 16.47 -14.29 -1.18
CA GLY A 47 16.30 -13.35 -2.29
C GLY A 47 14.85 -12.98 -2.62
N LEU A 48 13.86 -13.51 -1.88
CA LEU A 48 12.46 -13.19 -2.11
C LEU A 48 12.01 -12.00 -1.26
N TRP A 49 11.62 -10.91 -1.94
CA TRP A 49 11.01 -9.73 -1.31
C TRP A 49 9.52 -9.65 -1.68
N PRO A 50 8.63 -10.39 -0.99
CA PRO A 50 7.22 -10.49 -1.40
C PRO A 50 6.50 -9.14 -1.43
N GLY A 51 6.97 -8.16 -0.63
CA GLY A 51 6.45 -6.80 -0.65
C GLY A 51 6.66 -6.04 -1.96
N LEU A 52 7.63 -6.44 -2.80
CA LEU A 52 7.79 -5.91 -4.16
C LEU A 52 6.63 -6.31 -5.08
N LEU A 53 5.98 -7.43 -4.81
CA LEU A 53 4.84 -7.95 -5.59
C LEU A 53 3.49 -7.43 -5.07
N ALA A 54 3.48 -6.67 -3.99
CA ALA A 54 2.26 -6.17 -3.37
C ALA A 54 1.47 -5.27 -4.32
N GLU A 55 0.14 -5.36 -4.30
CA GLU A 55 -0.73 -4.49 -5.09
C GLU A 55 -0.66 -3.02 -4.62
N ASN A 56 -0.56 -2.81 -3.31
CA ASN A 56 -0.47 -1.50 -2.71
C ASN A 56 0.91 -0.85 -3.00
N PRO A 57 0.97 0.33 -3.66
CA PRO A 57 2.23 1.00 -3.96
C PRO A 57 3.02 1.44 -2.71
N VAL A 58 2.33 1.66 -1.58
CA VAL A 58 2.99 1.98 -0.29
C VAL A 58 3.83 0.80 0.17
N THR A 59 3.30 -0.43 0.11
CA THR A 59 4.03 -1.65 0.50
C THR A 59 5.23 -1.90 -0.42
N ARG A 60 5.09 -1.69 -1.73
CA ARG A 60 6.23 -1.76 -2.66
C ARG A 60 7.30 -0.74 -2.32
N THR A 61 6.90 0.50 -2.06
CA THR A 61 7.82 1.59 -1.67
C THR A 61 8.55 1.28 -0.37
N GLN A 62 7.85 0.80 0.66
CA GLN A 62 8.48 0.36 1.92
C GLN A 62 9.51 -0.74 1.69
N THR A 63 9.19 -1.70 0.82
CA THR A 63 10.11 -2.80 0.49
C THR A 63 11.35 -2.29 -0.24
N ILE A 64 11.19 -1.33 -1.17
CA ILE A 64 12.32 -0.65 -1.84
C ILE A 64 13.22 0.07 -0.83
N HIS A 65 12.65 0.73 0.18
CA HIS A 65 13.45 1.36 1.23
C HIS A 65 14.23 0.34 2.06
N MET A 66 13.63 -0.81 2.39
CA MET A 66 14.33 -1.88 3.12
C MET A 66 15.49 -2.45 2.31
N LEU A 67 15.28 -2.65 1.01
CA LEU A 67 16.32 -3.05 0.06
C LEU A 67 17.48 -2.05 0.04
N GLN A 68 17.16 -0.76 -0.07
CA GLN A 68 18.18 0.30 -0.01
C GLN A 68 18.94 0.30 1.33
N GLN A 69 18.21 0.17 2.45
CA GLN A 69 18.78 0.19 3.81
C GLN A 69 19.68 -1.02 4.09
N SER A 70 19.43 -2.15 3.44
CA SER A 70 20.32 -3.32 3.55
C SER A 70 21.74 -3.01 3.09
N GLY A 71 21.91 -2.05 2.16
CA GLY A 71 23.18 -1.75 1.52
C GLY A 71 23.70 -2.87 0.63
N ASP A 72 22.97 -3.98 0.49
CA ASP A 72 23.36 -5.13 -0.31
C ASP A 72 23.15 -4.81 -1.79
N ARG A 73 24.26 -4.46 -2.44
CA ARG A 73 24.29 -4.13 -3.85
C ARG A 73 23.80 -5.29 -4.74
N SER A 74 23.92 -6.54 -4.29
CA SER A 74 23.43 -7.71 -5.06
C SER A 74 21.92 -7.71 -5.24
N GLN A 75 21.18 -6.93 -4.44
CA GLN A 75 19.72 -6.83 -4.54
C GLN A 75 19.26 -5.76 -5.55
N ALA A 76 20.15 -4.89 -6.03
CA ALA A 76 19.78 -3.82 -6.96
C ALA A 76 19.06 -4.31 -8.24
N PRO A 77 19.39 -5.48 -8.83
CA PRO A 77 18.67 -5.99 -9.99
C PRO A 77 17.17 -6.22 -9.77
N LEU A 78 16.75 -6.43 -8.52
CA LEU A 78 15.33 -6.56 -8.15
C LEU A 78 14.57 -5.24 -8.33
N LEU A 79 15.26 -4.10 -8.34
CA LEU A 79 14.65 -2.77 -8.43
C LEU A 79 14.36 -2.33 -9.87
N PHE A 80 15.07 -2.87 -10.87
CA PHE A 80 14.95 -2.40 -12.26
C PHE A 80 13.54 -2.47 -12.84
N PRO A 81 12.74 -3.54 -12.63
CA PRO A 81 11.36 -3.57 -13.13
C PRO A 81 10.48 -2.41 -12.60
N PHE A 82 10.78 -1.90 -11.41
CA PHE A 82 10.02 -0.84 -10.75
C PHE A 82 10.28 0.56 -11.32
N LEU A 83 11.26 0.71 -12.22
CA LEU A 83 11.42 1.91 -13.06
C LEU A 83 10.29 2.06 -14.08
N ASN A 84 9.44 1.05 -14.25
CA ASN A 84 8.24 1.15 -15.08
C ASN A 84 6.96 0.85 -14.28
N ASP A 85 7.01 0.98 -12.95
CA ASP A 85 5.84 0.78 -12.09
C ASP A 85 4.69 1.73 -12.48
N ARG A 86 3.45 1.29 -12.25
CA ARG A 86 2.25 2.10 -12.50
C ARG A 86 2.22 3.36 -11.63
N ASP A 87 2.73 3.25 -10.41
CA ASP A 87 2.75 4.33 -9.44
C ASP A 87 4.04 5.15 -9.57
N ARG A 88 3.90 6.48 -9.61
CA ARG A 88 5.04 7.39 -9.81
C ARG A 88 6.00 7.44 -8.62
N TRP A 89 5.50 7.22 -7.40
CA TRP A 89 6.33 7.21 -6.20
C TRP A 89 7.13 5.93 -6.09
N VAL A 90 6.58 4.80 -6.51
CA VAL A 90 7.35 3.56 -6.65
C VAL A 90 8.49 3.75 -7.66
N ARG A 91 8.22 4.38 -8.81
CA ARG A 91 9.24 4.71 -9.81
C ARG A 91 10.35 5.61 -9.27
N TYR A 92 9.98 6.66 -8.53
CA TYR A 92 10.93 7.57 -7.88
C TYR A 92 11.83 6.82 -6.90
N ASN A 93 11.22 6.06 -5.98
CA ASN A 93 11.97 5.37 -4.93
C ASN A 93 12.86 4.25 -5.49
N ALA A 94 12.41 3.54 -6.53
CA ALA A 94 13.25 2.56 -7.23
C ALA A 94 14.51 3.22 -7.80
N ARG A 95 14.36 4.36 -8.50
CA ARG A 95 15.49 5.12 -9.04
C ARG A 95 16.44 5.59 -7.94
N VAL A 96 15.92 6.17 -6.87
CA VAL A 96 16.73 6.66 -5.74
C VAL A 96 17.52 5.50 -5.12
N ALA A 97 16.88 4.37 -4.86
CA ALA A 97 17.53 3.20 -4.28
C ALA A 97 18.65 2.67 -5.20
N ILE A 98 18.42 2.58 -6.51
CA ILE A 98 19.44 2.18 -7.49
C ILE A 98 20.65 3.12 -7.43
N LEU A 99 20.44 4.44 -7.41
CA LEU A 99 21.54 5.41 -7.36
C LEU A 99 22.31 5.38 -6.04
N ILE A 100 21.62 5.15 -4.91
CA ILE A 100 22.28 5.00 -3.61
C ILE A 100 23.14 3.74 -3.58
N LEU A 101 22.63 2.61 -4.07
CA LEU A 101 23.37 1.34 -4.12
C LEU A 101 24.55 1.39 -5.12
N ALA A 102 24.44 2.18 -6.20
CA ALA A 102 25.53 2.44 -7.14
C ALA A 102 26.66 3.28 -6.53
N GLY A 103 26.40 4.03 -5.45
CA GLY A 103 27.39 4.88 -4.82
C GLY A 103 27.96 5.92 -5.78
N PRO A 104 29.30 6.06 -5.90
CA PRO A 104 29.94 7.01 -6.82
C PRO A 104 29.55 6.83 -8.28
N HIS A 105 29.23 5.60 -8.72
CA HIS A 105 28.86 5.34 -10.12
C HIS A 105 27.52 5.97 -10.51
N ARG A 106 26.71 6.48 -9.57
CA ARG A 106 25.45 7.15 -9.88
C ARG A 106 25.56 8.30 -10.90
N GLU A 107 26.75 8.89 -11.01
CA GLU A 107 27.02 10.04 -11.89
C GLU A 107 26.95 9.67 -13.38
N ASN A 108 27.19 8.42 -13.75
CA ASN A 108 27.08 7.94 -15.14
C ASN A 108 25.80 7.13 -15.39
N ALA A 109 24.87 7.11 -14.43
CA ALA A 109 23.64 6.35 -14.56
C ALA A 109 22.74 6.88 -15.69
N PRO A 110 22.01 6.02 -16.41
CA PRO A 110 21.11 6.45 -17.48
C PRO A 110 20.16 7.55 -17.02
N ALA A 111 19.92 8.53 -17.90
CA ALA A 111 18.96 9.59 -17.64
C ALA A 111 17.57 8.99 -17.42
N TYR A 112 16.86 9.48 -16.40
CA TYR A 112 15.56 8.92 -16.04
C TYR A 112 14.69 9.98 -15.39
N ASN A 113 13.48 10.16 -15.93
CA ASN A 113 12.47 11.05 -15.38
C ASN A 113 11.25 10.23 -14.93
N TYR A 114 11.09 10.06 -13.62
CA TYR A 114 10.00 9.25 -13.06
C TYR A 114 8.60 9.81 -13.34
N LEU A 115 8.49 11.09 -13.71
CA LEU A 115 7.23 11.75 -14.07
C LEU A 115 6.86 11.55 -15.56
N SER A 116 7.75 11.01 -16.39
CA SER A 116 7.45 10.72 -17.78
C SER A 116 6.34 9.69 -17.94
N GLU A 117 5.69 9.73 -19.10
CA GLU A 117 4.72 8.71 -19.47
C GLU A 117 5.34 7.32 -19.45
N ARG A 118 4.56 6.34 -18.98
CA ARG A 118 5.01 4.95 -18.83
C ARG A 118 5.44 4.32 -20.16
N SER A 119 4.87 4.75 -21.28
CA SER A 119 5.28 4.34 -22.63
C SER A 119 6.77 4.62 -22.90
N LEU A 120 7.23 5.80 -22.48
CA LEU A 120 8.62 6.26 -22.62
C LEU A 120 9.55 5.54 -21.64
N LEU A 121 9.03 5.10 -20.49
CA LEU A 121 9.80 4.40 -19.44
C LEU A 121 9.93 2.89 -19.66
N LYS A 122 9.25 2.30 -20.65
CA LYS A 122 9.31 0.85 -20.94
C LYS A 122 10.74 0.32 -21.11
N LYS A 123 11.65 1.14 -21.63
CA LYS A 123 13.05 0.79 -21.86
C LYS A 123 13.94 0.93 -20.62
N ALA A 124 13.53 1.74 -19.64
CA ALA A 124 14.35 2.08 -18.49
C ALA A 124 14.82 0.86 -17.67
N PRO A 125 13.98 -0.16 -17.40
CA PRO A 125 14.44 -1.37 -16.71
C PRO A 125 15.62 -2.08 -17.42
N LYS A 126 15.60 -2.15 -18.76
CA LYS A 126 16.67 -2.77 -19.53
C LYS A 126 17.92 -1.89 -19.54
N GLU A 127 17.75 -0.59 -19.85
CA GLU A 127 18.88 0.36 -19.89
C GLU A 127 19.64 0.41 -18.56
N HIS A 128 18.93 0.36 -17.43
CA HIS A 128 19.56 0.36 -16.11
C HIS A 128 20.20 -0.99 -15.78
N ARG A 129 19.63 -2.10 -16.23
CA ARG A 129 20.26 -3.42 -16.09
C ARG A 129 21.57 -3.51 -16.85
N ASP A 130 21.58 -3.07 -18.12
CA ASP A 130 22.76 -3.11 -18.97
C ASP A 130 23.87 -2.23 -18.37
N TRP A 131 23.55 -0.98 -18.01
CA TRP A 131 24.48 -0.07 -17.32
C TRP A 131 25.01 -0.65 -16.01
N TRP A 132 24.15 -1.32 -15.24
CA TRP A 132 24.55 -1.91 -13.96
C TRP A 132 25.51 -3.08 -14.15
N GLU A 133 25.26 -3.94 -15.13
CA GLU A 133 26.16 -5.06 -15.48
C GLU A 133 27.51 -4.56 -15.99
N GLU A 134 27.54 -3.49 -16.78
CA GLU A 134 28.78 -2.83 -17.20
C GLU A 134 29.55 -2.26 -16.01
N THR A 135 28.85 -1.69 -15.03
CA THR A 135 29.43 -1.07 -13.83
C THR A 135 29.89 -2.12 -12.81
N PHE A 136 29.14 -3.22 -12.69
CA PHE A 136 29.34 -4.30 -11.73
C PHE A 136 29.18 -5.67 -12.44
N PRO A 137 30.21 -6.13 -13.17
CA PRO A 137 30.13 -7.38 -13.92
C PRO A 137 29.78 -8.58 -13.04
N GLY A 138 28.90 -9.44 -13.53
CA GLY A 138 28.41 -10.65 -12.85
C GLY A 138 27.35 -10.39 -11.77
N SER A 139 26.82 -9.18 -11.66
CA SER A 139 25.87 -8.83 -10.59
C SER A 139 24.40 -9.00 -10.95
N THR A 140 24.08 -9.26 -12.23
CA THR A 140 22.69 -9.43 -12.71
C THR A 140 22.30 -10.88 -13.03
N GLY A 141 23.17 -11.84 -12.70
CA GLY A 141 23.00 -13.29 -12.94
C GLY A 141 22.11 -14.02 -11.95
#